data_AF-A0A1M4UPM6-F1
#
_entry.id   AF-A0A1M4UPM6-F1
#
_cell.length_a   1.000
_cell.length_b   1.000
_cell.length_c   1.000
_cell.angle_alpha   90.00
_cell.angle_beta   90.00
_cell.angle_gamma   90.00
#
_symmetry.space_group_name_H-M   'P 1'
#
loop_
_entity.id
_entity.type
_entity.pdbx_description
1 polymer ?
#
loop_
_entity_poly.entity_id
_entity_poly.type
_entity_poly.pdbx_seq_one_letter_code
_entity_poly.pdbx_strand_id
1 'polypeptide(L)'
;MTLVNLSTVLKQAMQQGCAVGCFNMVDINSLEAIINGAVKLNSPVIVSVAEIHFPYVDIEKYSSVICHLANQASVPVVLHLDHGQTLDAIMKAMRHGFTSVMFDGSQLPLEENIARTTEIVRFAHAVGVSVEAELGHVGGAEGQSEVGDYDTGLLTDPLQAAAFVRSTGVDALAVAVGSAHGVYKRKPQLDFQRLTRIKELTDVPLVLHGGSGISDEDFRQSIACGIHKINVYTDLSLQANKAIKEALNENPGLAYPDIKAVARQAMEKVVMEKIKVFAAG
;
A
#
# COMPACT_ATOMS: atom_id res chain seq x y z
N MET A 1 -15.67 12.86 -10.28
CA MET A 1 -14.21 12.73 -10.36
C MET A 1 -13.85 11.36 -9.85
N THR A 2 -12.89 10.70 -10.49
CA THR A 2 -12.54 9.30 -10.21
C THR A 2 -11.42 9.18 -9.18
N LEU A 3 -10.56 10.21 -9.09
CA LEU A 3 -9.67 10.40 -7.97
C LEU A 3 -10.46 10.69 -6.69
N VAL A 4 -10.17 9.91 -5.66
CA VAL A 4 -10.74 10.04 -4.32
C VAL A 4 -9.62 9.93 -3.29
N ASN A 5 -9.86 10.41 -2.06
CA ASN A 5 -8.89 10.26 -0.98
C ASN A 5 -9.02 8.91 -0.26
N LEU A 6 -7.99 8.56 0.50
CA LEU A 6 -7.90 7.27 1.19
C LEU A 6 -9.06 7.05 2.17
N SER A 7 -9.39 8.08 2.95
CA SER A 7 -10.45 8.03 3.96
C SER A 7 -11.79 7.61 3.34
N THR A 8 -12.09 8.06 2.13
CA THR A 8 -13.33 7.72 1.42
C THR A 8 -13.42 6.22 1.10
N VAL A 9 -12.38 5.67 0.46
CA VAL A 9 -12.42 4.26 0.04
C VAL A 9 -12.32 3.30 1.22
N LEU A 10 -11.53 3.64 2.25
CA LEU A 10 -11.34 2.76 3.40
C LEU A 10 -12.54 2.74 4.34
N LYS A 11 -13.25 3.87 4.51
CA LYS A 11 -14.52 3.88 5.25
C LYS A 11 -15.56 2.97 4.60
N GLN A 12 -15.66 3.00 3.27
CA GLN A 12 -16.56 2.10 2.55
C GLN A 12 -16.13 0.64 2.70
N ALA A 13 -14.83 0.33 2.56
CA ALA A 13 -14.32 -1.02 2.73
C ALA A 13 -14.59 -1.57 4.15
N MET A 14 -14.41 -0.73 5.18
CA MET A 14 -14.71 -1.06 6.57
C MET A 14 -16.20 -1.39 6.77
N GLN A 15 -17.11 -0.64 6.17
CA GLN A 15 -18.56 -0.91 6.23
C GLN A 15 -18.94 -2.21 5.50
N GLN A 16 -18.22 -2.55 4.44
CA GLN A 16 -18.46 -3.74 3.64
C GLN A 16 -17.74 -4.99 4.17
N GLY A 17 -16.90 -4.84 5.20
CA GLY A 17 -16.10 -5.93 5.74
C GLY A 17 -14.97 -6.40 4.80
N CYS A 18 -14.54 -5.58 3.84
CA CYS A 18 -13.51 -5.94 2.86
C CYS A 18 -12.26 -5.07 2.99
N ALA A 19 -11.20 -5.36 2.22
CA ALA A 19 -10.04 -4.49 2.12
C ALA A 19 -9.80 -3.98 0.70
N VAL A 20 -9.16 -2.81 0.60
CA VAL A 20 -8.71 -2.22 -0.66
C VAL A 20 -7.23 -2.55 -0.86
N GLY A 21 -6.90 -3.07 -2.05
CA GLY A 21 -5.52 -3.33 -2.43
C GLY A 21 -4.76 -2.03 -2.71
N CYS A 22 -3.58 -1.90 -2.11
CA CYS A 22 -2.59 -0.86 -2.37
C CYS A 22 -1.40 -1.45 -3.11
N PHE A 23 -1.21 -1.04 -4.36
CA PHE A 23 -0.20 -1.62 -5.23
C PHE A 23 0.81 -0.56 -5.64
N ASN A 24 2.10 -0.82 -5.42
CA ASN A 24 3.16 0.09 -5.83
C ASN A 24 3.38 0.03 -7.34
N MET A 25 3.36 1.20 -7.98
CA MET A 25 3.85 1.37 -9.34
C MET A 25 5.34 1.75 -9.34
N VAL A 26 6.03 1.35 -10.40
CA VAL A 26 7.45 1.70 -10.67
C VAL A 26 7.67 2.30 -12.05
N ASP A 27 6.63 2.29 -12.89
CA ASP A 27 6.59 2.86 -14.23
C ASP A 27 5.12 2.99 -14.71
N ILE A 28 4.91 3.46 -15.94
CA ILE A 28 3.56 3.56 -16.51
C ILE A 28 2.93 2.18 -16.81
N ASN A 29 3.71 1.13 -17.07
CA ASN A 29 3.13 -0.20 -17.34
C ASN A 29 2.51 -0.80 -16.08
N SER A 30 3.18 -0.66 -14.94
CA SER A 30 2.67 -1.09 -13.63
C SER A 30 1.46 -0.25 -13.23
N LEU A 31 1.47 1.07 -13.44
CA LEU A 31 0.29 1.92 -13.27
C LEU A 31 -0.93 1.40 -14.06
N GLU A 32 -0.76 1.16 -15.36
CA GLU A 32 -1.83 0.64 -16.21
C GLU A 32 -2.28 -0.76 -15.78
N ALA A 33 -1.35 -1.65 -15.40
CA ALA A 33 -1.68 -2.98 -14.88
C ALA A 33 -2.59 -2.90 -13.65
N ILE A 34 -2.27 -2.00 -12.71
CA ILE A 34 -3.04 -1.81 -11.48
C ILE A 34 -4.43 -1.27 -11.78
N ILE A 35 -4.52 -0.20 -12.57
CA ILE A 35 -5.82 0.41 -12.92
C ILE A 35 -6.68 -0.56 -13.72
N ASN A 36 -6.12 -1.22 -14.75
CA ASN A 36 -6.87 -2.14 -15.59
C ASN A 36 -7.39 -3.36 -14.81
N GLY A 37 -6.56 -3.90 -13.91
CA GLY A 37 -6.96 -5.02 -13.04
C GLY A 37 -8.14 -4.65 -12.14
N ALA A 38 -8.10 -3.45 -11.56
CA ALA A 38 -9.18 -2.91 -10.73
C ALA A 38 -10.47 -2.65 -11.54
N VAL A 39 -10.35 -2.03 -12.72
CA VAL A 39 -11.46 -1.76 -13.64
C VAL A 39 -12.16 -3.05 -14.06
N LYS A 40 -11.41 -4.10 -14.42
CA LYS A 40 -11.98 -5.40 -14.81
C LYS A 40 -12.82 -6.06 -13.72
N LEU A 41 -12.57 -5.72 -12.46
CA LEU A 41 -13.30 -6.24 -11.30
C LEU A 41 -14.28 -5.23 -10.71
N ASN A 42 -14.44 -4.04 -11.31
CA ASN A 42 -15.22 -2.93 -10.76
C ASN A 42 -14.88 -2.62 -9.29
N SER A 43 -13.61 -2.73 -8.92
CA SER A 43 -13.13 -2.54 -7.55
C SER A 43 -12.43 -1.19 -7.39
N PRO A 44 -12.56 -0.49 -6.25
CA PRO A 44 -11.65 0.59 -5.91
C PRO A 44 -10.21 0.07 -5.78
N VAL A 45 -9.24 0.94 -6.00
CA VAL A 45 -7.81 0.61 -5.89
C VAL A 45 -6.99 1.79 -5.39
N ILE A 46 -5.93 1.48 -4.64
CA ILE A 46 -4.92 2.45 -4.25
C ILE A 46 -3.68 2.17 -5.11
N VAL A 47 -3.27 3.15 -5.91
CA VAL A 47 -2.01 3.14 -6.64
C VAL A 47 -1.01 3.92 -5.82
N SER A 48 0.08 3.29 -5.43
CA SER A 48 1.10 3.92 -4.60
C SER A 48 2.44 4.11 -5.30
N VAL A 49 3.19 5.10 -4.85
CA VAL A 49 4.60 5.28 -5.16
C VAL A 49 5.36 5.29 -3.84
N ALA A 50 6.17 4.27 -3.59
CA ALA A 50 7.05 4.23 -2.44
C ALA A 50 8.24 5.17 -2.62
N GLU A 51 8.68 5.85 -1.54
CA GLU A 51 9.84 6.75 -1.59
C GLU A 51 11.11 6.05 -2.09
N ILE A 52 11.29 4.76 -1.74
CA ILE A 52 12.39 3.93 -2.26
C ILE A 52 12.37 3.76 -3.79
N HIS A 53 11.23 3.96 -4.44
CA HIS A 53 11.08 3.89 -5.89
C HIS A 53 11.28 5.23 -6.60
N PHE A 54 11.60 6.32 -5.90
CA PHE A 54 11.90 7.62 -6.52
C PHE A 54 13.03 7.59 -7.57
N PRO A 55 14.05 6.72 -7.50
CA PRO A 55 15.00 6.55 -8.59
C PRO A 55 14.37 6.11 -9.93
N TYR A 56 13.20 5.48 -9.88
CA TYR A 56 12.46 4.99 -11.05
C TYR A 56 11.25 5.88 -11.38
N VAL A 57 10.59 6.45 -10.37
CA VAL A 57 9.40 7.27 -10.49
C VAL A 57 9.64 8.66 -9.93
N ASP A 58 9.94 9.60 -10.83
CA ASP A 58 9.99 11.02 -10.50
C ASP A 58 8.58 11.61 -10.49
N ILE A 59 7.99 11.77 -9.29
CA ILE A 59 6.63 12.31 -9.10
C ILE A 59 6.46 13.67 -9.81
N GLU A 60 7.47 14.54 -9.77
CA GLU A 60 7.38 15.86 -10.36
C GLU A 60 7.22 15.78 -11.89
N LYS A 61 7.96 14.87 -12.52
CA LYS A 61 7.91 14.67 -13.98
C LYS A 61 6.67 13.88 -14.43
N TYR A 62 6.26 12.86 -13.67
CA TYR A 62 5.26 11.90 -14.12
C TYR A 62 3.86 12.10 -13.54
N SER A 63 3.69 12.96 -12.53
CA SER A 63 2.39 13.18 -11.88
C SER A 63 1.27 13.56 -12.84
N SER A 64 1.56 14.36 -13.88
CA SER A 64 0.56 14.77 -14.87
C SER A 64 -0.06 13.57 -15.60
N VAL A 65 0.78 12.63 -16.07
CA VAL A 65 0.31 11.40 -16.73
C VAL A 65 -0.31 10.42 -15.73
N ILE A 66 0.25 10.30 -14.52
CA ILE A 66 -0.30 9.45 -13.46
C ILE A 66 -1.73 9.91 -13.10
N CYS A 67 -1.90 11.20 -12.82
CA CYS A 67 -3.20 11.79 -12.49
C CYS A 67 -4.19 11.70 -13.66
N HIS A 68 -3.71 11.86 -14.90
CA HIS A 68 -4.56 11.72 -16.08
C HIS A 68 -5.13 10.30 -16.19
N LEU A 69 -4.27 9.29 -16.13
CA LEU A 69 -4.68 7.88 -16.24
C LEU A 69 -5.58 7.45 -15.07
N ALA A 70 -5.25 7.86 -13.84
CA ALA A 70 -6.10 7.59 -12.68
C ALA A 70 -7.49 8.22 -12.78
N ASN A 71 -7.60 9.44 -13.33
CA ASN A 71 -8.90 10.08 -13.57
C ASN A 71 -9.70 9.46 -14.72
N GLN A 72 -9.06 8.76 -15.65
CA GLN A 72 -9.75 8.07 -16.74
C GLN A 72 -10.34 6.71 -16.34
N ALA A 73 -9.98 6.20 -15.16
CA ALA A 73 -10.55 4.96 -14.65
C ALA A 73 -12.08 5.06 -14.51
N SER A 74 -12.78 3.93 -14.59
CA SER A 74 -14.22 3.83 -14.30
C SER A 74 -14.51 3.44 -12.85
N VAL A 75 -13.47 3.27 -12.02
CA VAL A 75 -13.53 2.87 -10.61
C VAL A 75 -12.80 3.89 -9.75
N PRO A 76 -13.13 4.05 -8.45
CA PRO A 76 -12.41 4.98 -7.58
C PRO A 76 -10.91 4.63 -7.47
N VAL A 77 -10.05 5.62 -7.70
CA VAL A 77 -8.59 5.48 -7.59
C VAL A 77 -8.06 6.44 -6.53
N VAL A 78 -7.22 5.94 -5.63
CA VAL A 78 -6.43 6.75 -4.71
C VAL A 78 -4.98 6.78 -5.21
N LEU A 79 -4.37 7.96 -5.25
CA LEU A 79 -2.92 8.12 -5.46
C LEU A 79 -2.25 8.33 -4.11
N HIS A 80 -1.34 7.42 -3.74
CA HIS A 80 -0.77 7.34 -2.39
C HIS A 80 0.76 7.42 -2.39
N LEU A 81 1.34 8.30 -1.57
CA LEU A 81 2.77 8.25 -1.26
C LEU A 81 2.98 7.20 -0.18
N ASP A 82 3.81 6.19 -0.45
CA ASP A 82 4.09 5.06 0.44
C ASP A 82 5.45 5.24 1.13
N HIS A 83 5.50 5.04 2.45
CA HIS A 83 6.66 5.27 3.32
C HIS A 83 7.36 6.62 3.13
N GLY A 84 6.62 7.73 3.15
CA GLY A 84 7.20 9.07 3.13
C GLY A 84 7.98 9.36 4.42
N GLN A 85 9.29 9.61 4.31
CA GLN A 85 10.16 9.86 5.48
C GLN A 85 10.46 11.35 5.69
N THR A 86 10.33 12.15 4.64
CA THR A 86 10.66 13.58 4.66
C THR A 86 9.43 14.44 4.37
N LEU A 87 9.37 15.61 5.02
CA LEU A 87 8.34 16.60 4.72
C LEU A 87 8.37 17.02 3.25
N ASP A 88 9.56 17.10 2.65
CA ASP A 88 9.72 17.44 1.23
C ASP A 88 9.08 16.40 0.31
N ALA A 89 9.25 15.10 0.58
CA ALA A 89 8.61 14.03 -0.18
C ALA A 89 7.08 14.11 -0.07
N ILE A 90 6.57 14.30 1.14
CA ILE A 90 5.13 14.43 1.42
C ILE A 90 4.53 15.65 0.72
N MET A 91 5.17 16.81 0.86
CA MET A 91 4.75 18.05 0.20
C MET A 91 4.81 17.94 -1.31
N LYS A 92 5.84 17.25 -1.85
CA LYS A 92 5.95 16.97 -3.29
C LYS A 92 4.75 16.14 -3.76
N ALA A 93 4.46 15.01 -3.13
CA ALA A 93 3.32 14.17 -3.52
C ALA A 93 2.00 14.95 -3.55
N MET A 94 1.68 15.69 -2.48
CA MET A 94 0.44 16.47 -2.41
C MET A 94 0.36 17.56 -3.48
N ARG A 95 1.45 18.32 -3.71
CA ARG A 95 1.50 19.37 -4.76
C ARG A 95 1.27 18.80 -6.16
N HIS A 96 1.60 17.52 -6.34
CA HIS A 96 1.53 16.81 -7.60
C HIS A 96 0.28 15.91 -7.72
N GLY A 97 -0.78 16.22 -6.97
CA GLY A 97 -2.11 15.64 -7.17
C GLY A 97 -2.35 14.30 -6.47
N PHE A 98 -1.45 13.86 -5.60
CA PHE A 98 -1.70 12.70 -4.76
C PHE A 98 -2.81 13.01 -3.75
N THR A 99 -3.77 12.08 -3.62
CA THR A 99 -4.95 12.22 -2.77
C THR A 99 -4.77 11.55 -1.41
N SER A 100 -3.63 10.90 -1.20
CA SER A 100 -3.22 10.28 0.05
C SER A 100 -1.70 10.33 0.21
N VAL A 101 -1.23 10.46 1.45
CA VAL A 101 0.19 10.36 1.80
C VAL A 101 0.35 9.52 3.06
N MET A 102 1.44 8.76 3.13
CA MET A 102 1.89 8.12 4.35
C MET A 102 3.10 8.86 4.90
N PHE A 103 3.10 9.13 6.21
CA PHE A 103 4.33 9.44 6.94
C PHE A 103 4.79 8.22 7.73
N ASP A 104 6.00 7.76 7.41
CA ASP A 104 6.64 6.68 8.14
C ASP A 104 7.59 7.26 9.20
N GLY A 105 7.04 7.48 10.39
CA GLY A 105 7.77 7.85 11.60
C GLY A 105 8.08 6.66 12.50
N SER A 106 7.96 5.41 12.02
CA SER A 106 8.07 4.19 12.83
C SER A 106 9.37 4.07 13.62
N GLN A 107 10.46 4.61 13.07
CA GLN A 107 11.80 4.59 13.69
C GLN A 107 12.03 5.73 14.69
N LEU A 108 11.10 6.68 14.80
CA LEU A 108 11.21 7.81 15.73
C LEU A 108 10.69 7.42 17.12
N PRO A 109 11.16 8.08 18.19
CA PRO A 109 10.50 8.02 19.48
C PRO A 109 9.01 8.38 19.35
N LEU A 110 8.14 7.68 20.10
CA LEU A 110 6.68 7.80 19.98
C LEU A 110 6.17 9.25 20.01
N GLU A 111 6.68 10.07 20.94
CA GLU A 111 6.27 11.48 21.06
C GLU A 111 6.65 12.31 19.82
N GLU A 112 7.81 12.02 19.22
CA GLU A 112 8.25 12.69 18.01
C GLU A 112 7.45 12.23 16.78
N ASN A 113 7.16 10.93 16.68
CA ASN A 113 6.28 10.39 15.64
C ASN A 113 4.89 11.04 15.72
N ILE A 114 4.30 11.14 16.92
CA ILE A 114 3.03 11.84 17.14
C ILE A 114 3.14 13.30 16.68
N ALA A 115 4.13 14.05 17.15
CA ALA A 115 4.25 15.47 16.85
C ALA A 115 4.37 15.74 15.34
N ARG A 116 5.24 14.99 14.63
CA ARG A 116 5.43 15.14 13.19
C ARG A 116 4.19 14.70 12.41
N THR A 117 3.57 13.58 12.79
CA THR A 117 2.35 13.09 12.15
C THR A 117 1.21 14.09 12.31
N THR A 118 1.00 14.66 13.51
CA THR A 118 -0.03 15.69 13.75
C THR A 118 0.17 16.92 12.85
N GLU A 119 1.41 17.37 12.67
CA GLU A 119 1.71 18.47 11.76
C GLU A 119 1.34 18.12 10.31
N ILE A 120 1.66 16.88 9.89
CA ILE A 120 1.38 16.36 8.56
C ILE A 120 -0.12 16.25 8.29
N VAL A 121 -0.85 15.67 9.22
CA VAL A 121 -2.32 15.60 9.20
C VAL A 121 -2.92 17.00 9.02
N ARG A 122 -2.46 17.98 9.80
CA ARG A 122 -2.99 19.36 9.74
C ARG A 122 -2.90 19.96 8.34
N PHE A 123 -1.75 19.89 7.67
CA PHE A 123 -1.63 20.49 6.35
C PHE A 123 -2.27 19.64 5.24
N ALA A 124 -2.27 18.31 5.36
CA ALA A 124 -2.86 17.43 4.36
C ALA A 124 -4.39 17.56 4.34
N HIS A 125 -5.00 17.58 5.54
CA HIS A 125 -6.44 17.80 5.69
C HIS A 125 -6.87 19.17 5.17
N ALA A 126 -6.04 20.21 5.31
CA ALA A 126 -6.32 21.54 4.78
C ALA A 126 -6.46 21.58 3.24
N VAL A 127 -5.93 20.59 2.54
CA VAL A 127 -6.02 20.44 1.08
C VAL A 127 -6.79 19.19 0.64
N GLY A 128 -7.52 18.54 1.57
CA GLY A 128 -8.39 17.39 1.28
C GLY A 128 -7.66 16.06 1.05
N VAL A 129 -6.38 15.98 1.40
CA VAL A 129 -5.54 14.77 1.30
C VAL A 129 -5.64 13.97 2.59
N SER A 130 -5.82 12.65 2.48
CA SER A 130 -5.83 11.76 3.64
C SER A 130 -4.42 11.37 4.07
N VAL A 131 -4.23 11.07 5.36
CA VAL A 131 -2.93 10.69 5.92
C VAL A 131 -2.98 9.29 6.53
N GLU A 132 -2.05 8.45 6.11
CA GLU A 132 -1.67 7.21 6.77
C GLU A 132 -0.41 7.44 7.62
N ALA A 133 -0.28 6.73 8.73
CA ALA A 133 0.95 6.70 9.51
C ALA A 133 1.26 5.28 9.97
N GLU A 134 2.51 5.05 10.37
CA GLU A 134 2.97 3.77 10.91
C GLU A 134 3.30 3.86 12.41
N LEU A 135 2.89 2.83 13.16
CA LEU A 135 3.29 2.62 14.53
C LEU A 135 3.73 1.17 14.76
N GLY A 136 4.84 0.98 15.48
CA GLY A 136 5.60 -0.27 15.45
C GLY A 136 6.62 -0.24 14.31
N HIS A 137 7.29 -1.34 14.03
CA HIS A 137 8.21 -1.44 12.90
C HIS A 137 7.91 -2.68 12.07
N VAL A 138 7.60 -2.49 10.80
CA VAL A 138 7.48 -3.58 9.83
C VAL A 138 8.89 -3.89 9.29
N GLY A 139 9.35 -5.14 9.47
CA GLY A 139 10.70 -5.53 9.04
C GLY A 139 10.86 -5.61 7.52
N GLY A 140 12.11 -5.56 7.03
CA GLY A 140 12.44 -5.71 5.60
C GLY A 140 12.40 -4.41 4.80
N ALA A 141 12.49 -4.51 3.47
CA ALA A 141 12.40 -3.37 2.56
C ALA A 141 11.69 -3.75 1.25
N GLU A 142 10.90 -2.82 0.71
CA GLU A 142 10.16 -3.02 -0.54
C GLU A 142 11.06 -3.42 -1.71
N GLY A 143 10.64 -4.45 -2.45
CA GLY A 143 11.35 -4.91 -3.64
C GLY A 143 12.65 -5.67 -3.41
N GLN A 144 13.05 -5.96 -2.17
CA GLN A 144 14.23 -6.78 -1.89
C GLN A 144 13.93 -8.28 -2.01
N SER A 145 14.89 -9.02 -2.58
CA SER A 145 14.84 -10.48 -2.71
C SER A 145 14.96 -11.22 -1.37
N GLU A 146 15.38 -10.54 -0.31
CA GLU A 146 15.54 -11.10 1.03
C GLU A 146 14.82 -10.24 2.07
N VAL A 147 14.03 -10.89 2.94
CA VAL A 147 13.46 -10.29 4.14
C VAL A 147 14.57 -10.11 5.19
N GLY A 148 14.65 -8.91 5.77
CA GLY A 148 15.41 -8.65 7.00
C GLY A 148 14.81 -9.42 8.19
N ASP A 149 15.59 -9.71 9.24
CA ASP A 149 15.14 -10.54 10.35
C ASP A 149 13.80 -10.08 10.97
N TYR A 150 12.97 -11.05 11.38
CA TYR A 150 11.73 -10.81 12.11
C TYR A 150 12.07 -10.27 13.50
N ASP A 151 12.01 -8.95 13.68
CA ASP A 151 12.15 -8.37 15.01
C ASP A 151 10.79 -8.39 15.74
N THR A 152 10.57 -9.43 16.55
CA THR A 152 9.39 -9.56 17.40
C THR A 152 9.33 -8.51 18.51
N GLY A 153 10.39 -7.72 18.72
CA GLY A 153 10.47 -6.63 19.69
C GLY A 153 9.74 -5.35 19.27
N LEU A 154 9.24 -5.25 18.04
CA LEU A 154 8.71 -4.00 17.46
C LEU A 154 7.24 -4.06 17.03
N LEU A 155 6.47 -5.04 17.54
CA LEU A 155 5.04 -5.12 17.29
C LEU A 155 4.27 -3.95 17.92
N THR A 156 3.21 -3.50 17.25
CA THR A 156 2.41 -2.34 17.69
C THR A 156 1.69 -2.61 19.01
N ASP A 157 1.92 -1.80 20.04
CA ASP A 157 1.13 -1.86 21.27
C ASP A 157 -0.29 -1.30 21.06
N PRO A 158 -1.37 -2.02 21.43
CA PRO A 158 -2.73 -1.54 21.21
C PRO A 158 -3.11 -0.24 21.94
N LEU A 159 -2.57 -0.01 23.14
CA LEU A 159 -2.85 1.23 23.88
C LEU A 159 -2.11 2.42 23.27
N GLN A 160 -0.86 2.21 22.81
CA GLN A 160 -0.12 3.21 22.05
C GLN A 160 -0.81 3.55 20.74
N ALA A 161 -1.33 2.55 20.00
CA ALA A 161 -2.11 2.79 18.78
C ALA A 161 -3.33 3.70 19.04
N ALA A 162 -4.08 3.41 20.11
CA ALA A 162 -5.23 4.22 20.51
C ALA A 162 -4.86 5.66 20.89
N ALA A 163 -3.74 5.85 21.60
CA ALA A 163 -3.22 7.16 21.94
C ALA A 163 -2.71 7.91 20.70
N PHE A 164 -2.03 7.21 19.80
CA PHE A 164 -1.46 7.73 18.56
C PHE A 164 -2.57 8.25 17.64
N VAL A 165 -3.58 7.44 17.34
CA VAL A 165 -4.71 7.83 16.49
C VAL A 165 -5.43 9.06 17.04
N ARG A 166 -5.72 9.07 18.35
CA ARG A 166 -6.39 10.20 19.02
C ARG A 166 -5.58 11.49 18.97
N SER A 167 -4.26 11.39 19.11
CA SER A 167 -3.37 12.56 19.18
C SER A 167 -3.05 13.13 17.80
N THR A 168 -3.02 12.28 16.78
CA THR A 168 -2.60 12.64 15.43
C THR A 168 -3.77 12.98 14.51
N GLY A 169 -4.91 12.30 14.64
CA GLY A 169 -6.05 12.46 13.74
C GLY A 169 -5.83 11.84 12.35
N VAL A 170 -4.96 10.84 12.24
CA VAL A 170 -4.72 10.10 10.98
C VAL A 170 -5.99 9.43 10.45
N ASP A 171 -6.04 9.23 9.13
CA ASP A 171 -7.16 8.56 8.45
C ASP A 171 -7.03 7.04 8.41
N ALA A 172 -5.81 6.52 8.55
CA ALA A 172 -5.50 5.10 8.57
C ALA A 172 -4.21 4.85 9.36
N LEU A 173 -4.08 3.66 9.96
CA LEU A 173 -2.91 3.29 10.75
C LEU A 173 -2.30 1.98 10.28
N ALA A 174 -1.05 2.03 9.81
CA ALA A 174 -0.22 0.86 9.57
C ALA A 174 0.31 0.30 10.89
N VAL A 175 0.17 -1.02 11.06
CA VAL A 175 0.49 -1.72 12.30
C VAL A 175 1.42 -2.90 12.05
N ALA A 176 2.46 -3.00 12.87
CA ALA A 176 3.37 -4.13 12.93
C ALA A 176 2.76 -5.26 13.75
N VAL A 177 2.29 -6.30 13.04
CA VAL A 177 1.61 -7.47 13.62
C VAL A 177 2.23 -8.79 13.17
N GLY A 178 3.49 -8.77 12.74
CA GLY A 178 4.24 -9.97 12.31
C GLY A 178 4.39 -10.13 10.79
N SER A 179 4.05 -9.09 10.01
CA SER A 179 4.39 -9.00 8.59
C SER A 179 5.73 -8.29 8.37
N ALA A 180 6.30 -8.45 7.16
CA ALA A 180 7.54 -7.85 6.70
C ALA A 180 7.50 -7.60 5.18
N HIS A 181 8.26 -6.63 4.69
CA HIS A 181 8.42 -6.37 3.26
C HIS A 181 9.44 -7.33 2.63
N GLY A 182 9.18 -7.74 1.38
CA GLY A 182 10.06 -8.62 0.60
C GLY A 182 9.57 -10.07 0.50
N VAL A 183 10.48 -11.01 0.21
CA VAL A 183 10.18 -12.45 0.10
C VAL A 183 10.39 -13.18 1.43
N TYR A 184 9.30 -13.66 2.03
CA TYR A 184 9.33 -14.38 3.30
C TYR A 184 10.15 -15.68 3.24
N LYS A 185 11.17 -15.80 4.13
CA LYS A 185 11.95 -17.05 4.33
C LYS A 185 11.16 -18.15 5.06
N ARG A 186 10.11 -17.76 5.81
CA ARG A 186 9.20 -18.64 6.57
C ARG A 186 7.80 -18.05 6.52
N LYS A 187 6.76 -18.88 6.64
CA LYS A 187 5.36 -18.39 6.68
C LYS A 187 5.22 -17.28 7.74
N PRO A 188 4.74 -16.08 7.37
CA PRO A 188 4.48 -15.03 8.35
C PRO A 188 3.42 -15.48 9.35
N GLN A 189 3.58 -15.10 10.61
CA GLN A 189 2.62 -15.38 11.66
C GLN A 189 2.01 -14.05 12.13
N LEU A 190 0.80 -13.76 11.65
CA LEU A 190 0.09 -12.55 12.03
C LEU A 190 -0.52 -12.69 13.42
N ASP A 191 -0.31 -11.68 14.26
CA ASP A 191 -0.91 -11.57 15.59
C ASP A 191 -2.35 -11.03 15.48
N PHE A 192 -3.29 -11.92 15.16
CA PHE A 192 -4.71 -11.57 15.01
C PHE A 192 -5.36 -11.08 16.31
N GLN A 193 -4.85 -11.54 17.47
CA GLN A 193 -5.35 -11.09 18.77
C GLN A 193 -4.99 -9.61 18.99
N ARG A 194 -3.76 -9.23 18.66
CA ARG A 194 -3.31 -7.83 18.68
C ARG A 194 -4.08 -6.97 17.68
N LEU A 195 -4.29 -7.44 16.45
CA LEU A 195 -5.12 -6.72 15.46
C LEU A 195 -6.52 -6.45 16.00
N THR A 196 -7.18 -7.48 16.54
CA THR A 196 -8.52 -7.35 17.13
C THR A 196 -8.51 -6.33 18.27
N ARG A 197 -7.48 -6.35 19.12
CA ARG A 197 -7.36 -5.41 20.23
C ARG A 197 -7.12 -3.98 19.76
N ILE A 198 -6.33 -3.75 18.71
CA ILE A 198 -6.13 -2.43 18.10
C ILE A 198 -7.45 -1.94 17.50
N LYS A 199 -8.15 -2.78 16.74
CA LYS A 199 -9.47 -2.49 16.16
C LYS A 199 -10.50 -2.09 17.21
N GLU A 200 -10.52 -2.73 18.38
CA GLU A 200 -11.44 -2.36 19.48
C GLU A 200 -11.13 -1.00 20.11
N LEU A 201 -9.88 -0.54 20.02
CA LEU A 201 -9.39 0.66 20.70
C LEU A 201 -9.20 1.87 19.76
N THR A 202 -9.33 1.65 18.46
CA THR A 202 -9.19 2.66 17.41
C THR A 202 -10.44 2.67 16.53
N ASP A 203 -10.73 3.82 15.92
CA ASP A 203 -11.89 4.03 15.04
C ASP A 203 -11.48 4.22 13.57
N VAL A 204 -10.18 4.04 13.28
CA VAL A 204 -9.60 4.18 11.94
C VAL A 204 -9.37 2.81 11.30
N PRO A 205 -9.48 2.71 9.96
CA PRO A 205 -9.10 1.50 9.24
C PRO A 205 -7.62 1.15 9.46
N LEU A 206 -7.32 -0.12 9.72
CA LEU A 206 -5.95 -0.60 9.89
C LEU A 206 -5.33 -1.00 8.54
N VAL A 207 -4.02 -0.83 8.43
CA VAL A 207 -3.24 -1.12 7.22
C VAL A 207 -2.25 -2.23 7.46
N LEU A 208 -2.25 -3.21 6.54
CA LEU A 208 -1.30 -4.32 6.53
C LEU A 208 -0.22 -4.08 5.48
N HIS A 209 0.99 -3.82 5.95
CA HIS A 209 2.19 -3.75 5.14
C HIS A 209 2.80 -5.15 4.92
N GLY A 210 3.60 -5.31 3.87
CA GLY A 210 4.26 -6.59 3.59
C GLY A 210 3.30 -7.72 3.18
N GLY A 211 2.28 -7.45 2.37
CA GLY A 211 1.26 -8.45 2.00
C GLY A 211 1.77 -9.61 1.15
N SER A 212 2.91 -9.46 0.47
CA SER A 212 3.39 -10.46 -0.51
C SER A 212 3.79 -11.76 0.18
N GLY A 213 3.19 -12.90 -0.19
CA GLY A 213 3.43 -14.20 0.45
C GLY A 213 2.61 -14.51 1.70
N ILE A 214 1.72 -13.61 2.14
CA ILE A 214 0.65 -13.93 3.10
C ILE A 214 -0.39 -14.83 2.42
N SER A 215 -0.91 -15.84 3.14
CA SER A 215 -1.91 -16.75 2.57
C SER A 215 -3.28 -16.10 2.46
N ASP A 216 -4.10 -16.53 1.49
CA ASP A 216 -5.46 -16.01 1.30
C ASP A 216 -6.31 -16.10 2.59
N GLU A 217 -6.09 -17.15 3.38
CA GLU A 217 -6.79 -17.33 4.66
C GLU A 217 -6.34 -16.31 5.70
N ASP A 218 -5.03 -16.08 5.81
CA ASP A 218 -4.50 -15.07 6.73
C ASP A 218 -4.92 -13.66 6.32
N PHE A 219 -5.07 -13.39 5.01
CA PHE A 219 -5.67 -12.15 4.53
C PHE A 219 -7.11 -11.99 4.99
N ARG A 220 -7.99 -12.96 4.71
CA ARG A 220 -9.40 -12.90 5.14
C ARG A 220 -9.52 -12.72 6.65
N GLN A 221 -8.72 -13.46 7.41
CA GLN A 221 -8.69 -13.34 8.87
C GLN A 221 -8.23 -11.96 9.32
N SER A 222 -7.19 -11.38 8.69
CA SER A 222 -6.71 -10.03 9.01
C SER A 222 -7.77 -8.96 8.73
N ILE A 223 -8.56 -9.13 7.65
CA ILE A 223 -9.65 -8.24 7.27
C ILE A 223 -10.77 -8.29 8.32
N ALA A 224 -11.17 -9.48 8.74
CA ALA A 224 -12.12 -9.64 9.84
C ALA A 224 -11.62 -8.96 11.14
N CYS A 225 -10.31 -8.98 11.37
CA CYS A 225 -9.63 -8.32 12.49
C CYS A 225 -9.37 -6.81 12.30
N GLY A 226 -9.84 -6.17 11.21
CA GLY A 226 -9.84 -4.70 11.05
C GLY A 226 -8.87 -4.15 9.99
N ILE A 227 -8.14 -5.02 9.27
CA ILE A 227 -7.35 -4.59 8.12
C ILE A 227 -8.26 -4.22 6.96
N HIS A 228 -8.12 -3.00 6.44
CA HIS A 228 -8.90 -2.51 5.30
C HIS A 228 -8.06 -1.91 4.17
N LYS A 229 -6.73 -1.80 4.35
CA LYS A 229 -5.76 -1.55 3.27
C LYS A 229 -4.65 -2.59 3.34
N ILE A 230 -4.26 -3.14 2.20
CA ILE A 230 -3.21 -4.16 2.11
C ILE A 230 -2.19 -3.75 1.04
N ASN A 231 -0.93 -3.59 1.43
CA ASN A 231 0.16 -3.23 0.53
C ASN A 231 0.75 -4.46 -0.17
N VAL A 232 0.88 -4.41 -1.49
CA VAL A 232 1.44 -5.48 -2.32
C VAL A 232 2.34 -4.90 -3.42
N TYR A 233 3.58 -5.40 -3.50
CA TYR A 233 4.50 -5.05 -4.59
C TYR A 233 5.39 -6.22 -5.02
N THR A 234 6.02 -6.91 -4.08
CA THR A 234 6.93 -8.03 -4.38
C THR A 234 6.27 -9.08 -5.29
N ASP A 235 5.01 -9.43 -5.04
CA ASP A 235 4.27 -10.36 -5.91
C ASP A 235 4.15 -9.86 -7.36
N LEU A 236 3.93 -8.55 -7.58
CA LEU A 236 3.85 -7.96 -8.92
C LEU A 236 5.20 -8.08 -9.63
N SER A 237 6.28 -7.69 -8.95
CA SER A 237 7.64 -7.73 -9.49
C SER A 237 8.07 -9.17 -9.83
N LEU A 238 7.84 -10.12 -8.93
CA LEU A 238 8.21 -11.52 -9.15
C LEU A 238 7.44 -12.16 -10.30
N GLN A 239 6.13 -11.91 -10.42
CA GLN A 239 5.35 -12.49 -11.51
C GLN A 239 5.68 -11.83 -12.86
N ALA A 240 5.95 -10.52 -12.89
CA ALA A 240 6.45 -9.85 -14.09
C ALA A 240 7.78 -10.45 -14.56
N ASN A 241 8.75 -10.59 -13.65
CA ASN A 241 10.07 -11.15 -13.95
C ASN A 241 9.98 -12.60 -14.44
N LYS A 242 9.12 -13.41 -13.80
CA LYS A 242 8.86 -14.79 -14.23
C LYS A 242 8.30 -14.83 -15.64
N ALA A 243 7.25 -14.06 -15.92
CA ALA A 243 6.59 -14.04 -17.22
C ALA A 243 7.53 -13.54 -18.34
N ILE A 244 8.33 -12.51 -18.09
CA ILE A 244 9.35 -12.03 -19.02
C ILE A 244 10.37 -13.15 -19.32
N LYS A 245 10.86 -13.83 -18.29
CA LYS A 245 11.84 -14.91 -18.43
C LYS A 245 11.30 -16.08 -19.24
N GLU A 246 10.06 -16.49 -18.98
CA GLU A 246 9.38 -17.54 -19.74
C GLU A 246 9.21 -17.15 -21.21
N ALA A 247 8.71 -15.94 -21.49
CA ALA A 247 8.51 -15.45 -22.84
C ALA A 247 9.82 -15.33 -23.65
N LEU A 248 10.91 -14.91 -23.02
CA LEU A 248 12.23 -14.81 -23.67
C LEU A 248 12.89 -16.18 -23.88
N ASN A 249 12.62 -17.17 -23.02
CA ASN A 249 13.09 -18.53 -23.25
C ASN A 249 12.37 -19.18 -24.44
N GLU A 250 11.08 -18.90 -24.60
CA GLU A 250 10.28 -19.38 -25.73
C GLU A 250 10.62 -18.65 -27.03
N ASN A 251 10.81 -17.33 -26.97
CA ASN A 251 11.20 -16.50 -28.10
C ASN A 251 12.30 -15.50 -27.71
N PRO A 252 13.58 -15.86 -27.88
CA PRO A 252 14.70 -14.95 -27.59
C PRO A 252 14.71 -13.66 -28.42
N GLY A 253 13.99 -13.64 -29.55
CA GLY A 253 13.86 -12.49 -30.44
C GLY A 253 12.65 -11.60 -30.13
N LEU A 254 12.00 -11.76 -28.98
CA LEU A 254 10.81 -10.99 -28.60
C LEU A 254 11.12 -9.48 -28.57
N ALA A 255 10.30 -8.69 -29.25
CA ALA A 255 10.50 -7.25 -29.31
C ALA A 255 10.22 -6.59 -27.95
N TYR A 256 10.93 -5.51 -27.65
CA TYR A 256 10.79 -4.81 -26.37
C TYR A 256 9.34 -4.39 -26.01
N PRO A 257 8.51 -3.89 -26.93
CA PRO A 257 7.10 -3.60 -26.63
C PRO A 257 6.31 -4.83 -26.16
N ASP A 258 6.59 -6.01 -26.73
CA ASP A 258 5.93 -7.26 -26.36
C ASP A 258 6.41 -7.75 -24.99
N ILE A 259 7.69 -7.56 -24.65
CA ILE A 259 8.23 -7.82 -23.31
C ILE A 259 7.47 -6.98 -22.26
N LYS A 260 7.26 -5.69 -22.53
CA LYS A 260 6.48 -4.81 -21.64
C LYS A 260 5.03 -5.28 -21.52
N ALA A 261 4.41 -5.71 -22.62
CA ALA A 261 3.04 -6.21 -22.62
C ALA A 261 2.90 -7.48 -21.77
N VAL A 262 3.84 -8.42 -21.88
CA VAL A 262 3.92 -9.64 -21.06
C VAL A 262 4.01 -9.28 -19.57
N ALA A 263 4.92 -8.39 -19.21
CA ALA A 263 5.08 -7.93 -17.83
C ALA A 263 3.79 -7.29 -17.29
N ARG A 264 3.17 -6.41 -18.07
CA ARG A 264 1.92 -5.73 -17.71
C ARG A 264 0.78 -6.71 -17.47
N GLN A 265 0.60 -7.68 -18.37
CA GLN A 265 -0.43 -8.72 -18.22
C GLN A 265 -0.22 -9.59 -16.98
N ALA A 266 1.03 -9.93 -16.68
CA ALA A 266 1.38 -10.68 -15.47
C ALA A 266 1.05 -9.90 -14.19
N MET A 267 1.43 -8.62 -14.12
CA MET A 267 1.09 -7.75 -12.99
C MET A 267 -0.43 -7.56 -12.85
N GLU A 268 -1.14 -7.33 -13.95
CA GLU A 268 -2.60 -7.15 -13.94
C GLU A 268 -3.31 -8.39 -13.37
N LYS A 269 -2.86 -9.59 -13.75
CA LYS A 269 -3.37 -10.85 -13.21
C LYS A 269 -3.18 -10.92 -11.69
N VAL A 270 -2.01 -10.56 -11.17
CA VAL A 270 -1.76 -10.52 -9.71
C VAL A 270 -2.70 -9.54 -9.02
N VAL A 271 -2.86 -8.34 -9.57
CA VAL A 271 -3.79 -7.32 -9.02
C VAL A 271 -5.20 -7.89 -8.94
N MET A 272 -5.68 -8.53 -10.01
CA MET A 272 -7.01 -9.14 -10.04
C MET A 272 -7.16 -10.29 -9.03
N GLU A 273 -6.15 -11.14 -8.90
CA GLU A 273 -6.15 -12.24 -7.92
C GLU A 273 -6.23 -11.70 -6.49
N LYS A 274 -5.42 -10.69 -6.15
CA LYS A 274 -5.40 -10.08 -4.82
C LYS A 274 -6.70 -9.34 -4.49
N ILE A 275 -7.24 -8.56 -5.43
CA ILE A 275 -8.54 -7.89 -5.24
C ILE A 275 -9.65 -8.89 -4.92
N LYS A 276 -9.69 -10.04 -5.60
CA LYS A 276 -10.70 -11.08 -5.33
C LYS A 276 -10.57 -11.66 -3.91
N VAL A 277 -9.34 -11.83 -3.43
CA VAL A 277 -9.09 -12.29 -2.05
C VAL A 277 -9.55 -11.24 -1.04
N PHE A 278 -9.26 -9.96 -1.30
CA PHE A 278 -9.57 -8.86 -0.37
C PHE A 278 -11.06 -8.50 -0.32
N ALA A 279 -11.82 -8.86 -1.35
CA ALA A 279 -13.27 -8.67 -1.42
C ALA A 279 -14.08 -9.72 -0.62
N ALA A 280 -13.45 -10.77 -0.11
CA ALA A 280 -14.12 -11.94 0.48
C ALA A 280 -14.14 -11.94 2.02
N GLY A 281 -14.57 -10.83 2.62
CA GLY A 281 -14.78 -10.71 4.07
C GLY A 281 -16.23 -10.84 4.49
#